data_AF-A0A6S7FEN2-F1
#
_entry.id   AF-A0A6S7FEN2-F1
#
_cell.length_a   1.000
_cell.length_b   1.000
_cell.length_c   1.000
_cell.angle_alpha   90.00
_cell.angle_beta   90.00
_cell.angle_gamma   90.00
#
_symmetry.space_group_name_H-M   'P 1'
#
loop_
_entity.id
_entity.type
_entity.pdbx_description
1 polymer ?
#
loop_
_entity_poly.entity_id
_entity_poly.type
_entity_poly.pdbx_seq_one_letter_code
_entity_poly.pdbx_strand_id
1 'polypeptide(L)'
;MAKHKYNDDLNSSFMDNFSCKICLEVLHDPVQCQNNEHYFCRKCVTKHLGNSETCPLCMEQLTLETLRTVPRVILDIVAQLKKPRCSHVSRGCEENVQVEVFEELLLHEQTCGYAPVVCSNEGCKETVNRRDKESHETEECKFRMITCESCDEELVYVDYEKHQCTLRKEINEMKSRLDEMNDTLKRMAATQDEFIEKFKAYDKSIKDLQDPLRCASSATMQQHNAIVVNGQIFIFGGHDDKTGKSLEVFNWSTKTWTLIKNCLFVKRHCAYTFLYERKIMICGGVATDRIEYLNPREDEYTSSVFSCSTPRAQHCGALCGNRVIAFYDNIREVSLESDEEPKDLVGESGYRSRYAGVHCFGKIIYVVGGNESKMEKYDVDKNELKTLSSLPYKVSNMATVPYKDNIIILGGQDGKKDGKSLNDVVIFNVTTHDYKKLPSMLEKRSGCTAVIMGKVVVVMGGLSTDAKGKSIALNTVEYHVIGQKIWQKLPAMHLAREGATACVHV
;
A
#
# COMPACT_ATOMS: atom_id res chain seq x y z
N MET A 1 -55.13 -13.49 -36.68
CA MET A 1 -54.09 -14.04 -37.56
C MET A 1 -52.78 -14.00 -36.80
N ALA A 2 -52.35 -15.14 -36.25
CA ALA A 2 -51.12 -15.25 -35.49
C ALA A 2 -49.92 -15.13 -36.45
N LYS A 3 -49.05 -14.14 -36.23
CA LYS A 3 -47.77 -14.03 -36.96
C LYS A 3 -46.86 -15.16 -36.47
N HIS A 4 -46.38 -15.99 -37.40
CA HIS A 4 -45.51 -17.12 -37.09
C HIS A 4 -44.12 -16.60 -36.71
N LYS A 5 -43.63 -16.93 -35.51
CA LYS A 5 -42.25 -16.62 -35.10
C LYS A 5 -41.33 -17.74 -35.56
N TYR A 6 -40.50 -17.48 -36.55
CA TYR A 6 -39.37 -18.33 -36.92
C TYR A 6 -38.08 -17.68 -36.38
N ASN A 7 -37.24 -18.50 -35.75
CA ASN A 7 -35.84 -18.26 -35.34
C ASN A 7 -35.38 -16.79 -35.16
N ASP A 8 -35.95 -16.01 -34.24
CA ASP A 8 -35.56 -14.60 -34.00
C ASP A 8 -34.09 -14.41 -33.52
N ASP A 9 -33.34 -15.50 -33.24
CA ASP A 9 -31.97 -15.47 -32.71
C ASP A 9 -30.85 -15.70 -33.75
N LEU A 10 -31.18 -15.84 -35.05
CA LEU A 10 -30.20 -15.76 -36.13
C LEU A 10 -30.05 -14.30 -36.59
N ASN A 11 -28.80 -13.83 -36.69
CA ASN A 11 -28.40 -12.50 -37.18
C ASN A 11 -29.37 -12.02 -38.29
N SER A 12 -30.04 -10.86 -38.14
CA SER A 12 -31.15 -10.47 -39.04
C SER A 12 -30.74 -10.47 -40.53
N SER A 13 -29.47 -10.16 -40.78
CA SER A 13 -28.80 -10.24 -42.09
C SER A 13 -28.74 -11.66 -42.69
N PHE A 14 -28.71 -12.72 -41.87
CA PHE A 14 -28.65 -14.12 -42.32
C PHE A 14 -30.03 -14.63 -42.72
N MET A 15 -31.08 -14.32 -41.93
CA MET A 15 -32.46 -14.68 -42.28
C MET A 15 -32.98 -13.93 -43.50
N ASP A 16 -32.51 -12.70 -43.73
CA ASP A 16 -32.87 -11.92 -44.91
C ASP A 16 -32.45 -12.59 -46.23
N ASN A 17 -31.43 -13.45 -46.24
CA ASN A 17 -30.99 -14.12 -47.47
C ASN A 17 -31.89 -15.30 -47.87
N PHE A 18 -32.73 -15.79 -46.94
CA PHE A 18 -33.62 -16.94 -47.15
C PHE A 18 -35.11 -16.57 -46.99
N SER A 19 -35.42 -15.27 -47.04
CA SER A 19 -36.77 -14.74 -47.08
C SER A 19 -37.22 -14.42 -48.50
N CYS A 20 -38.48 -14.72 -48.81
CA CYS A 20 -39.06 -14.35 -50.09
C CYS A 20 -39.24 -12.82 -50.16
N LYS A 21 -38.65 -12.16 -51.16
CA LYS A 21 -38.75 -10.69 -51.29
C LYS A 21 -40.12 -10.15 -51.71
N ILE A 22 -41.11 -11.04 -51.92
CA ILE A 22 -42.50 -10.66 -52.21
C ILE A 22 -43.37 -10.76 -50.96
N CYS A 23 -43.35 -11.88 -50.24
CA CYS A 23 -44.16 -12.08 -49.03
C CYS A 23 -43.44 -11.78 -47.72
N LEU A 24 -42.12 -11.57 -47.77
CA LEU A 24 -41.23 -11.26 -46.66
C LEU A 24 -41.08 -12.36 -45.59
N GLU A 25 -41.67 -13.53 -45.84
CA GLU A 25 -41.57 -14.73 -44.99
C GLU A 25 -40.45 -15.68 -45.46
N VAL A 26 -40.02 -16.61 -44.60
CA VAL A 26 -39.09 -17.70 -44.96
C VAL A 26 -39.62 -18.45 -46.19
N LEU A 27 -38.75 -18.72 -47.17
CA LEU A 27 -39.14 -19.26 -48.47
C LEU A 27 -39.96 -20.57 -48.38
N HIS A 28 -41.12 -20.60 -49.03
CA HIS A 28 -41.99 -21.77 -49.18
C HIS A 28 -42.06 -22.22 -50.64
N ASP A 29 -41.69 -23.48 -50.91
CA ASP A 29 -41.51 -24.00 -52.28
C ASP A 29 -40.64 -23.05 -53.13
N PRO A 30 -39.34 -22.93 -52.77
CA PRO A 30 -38.48 -21.88 -53.30
C PRO A 30 -38.14 -22.12 -54.77
N VAL A 31 -38.19 -21.04 -55.56
CA VAL A 31 -37.76 -20.98 -56.96
C VAL A 31 -36.77 -19.85 -57.15
N GLN A 32 -35.91 -19.98 -58.16
CA GLN A 32 -34.83 -19.05 -58.46
C GLN A 32 -35.08 -18.35 -59.80
N CYS A 33 -34.69 -17.06 -59.87
CA CYS A 33 -34.60 -16.30 -61.11
C CYS A 33 -33.64 -16.95 -62.12
N GLN A 34 -33.87 -16.73 -63.42
CA GLN A 34 -33.13 -17.40 -64.50
C GLN A 34 -31.61 -17.14 -64.46
N ASN A 35 -31.19 -15.88 -64.31
CA ASN A 35 -29.79 -15.49 -64.44
C ASN A 35 -29.14 -15.02 -63.13
N ASN A 36 -29.91 -14.92 -62.04
CA ASN A 36 -29.47 -14.32 -60.78
C ASN A 36 -29.91 -15.16 -59.57
N GLU A 37 -29.23 -15.01 -58.44
CA GLU A 37 -29.51 -15.71 -57.18
C GLU A 37 -30.65 -15.05 -56.37
N HIS A 38 -31.74 -14.71 -57.07
CA HIS A 38 -32.95 -14.16 -56.47
C HIS A 38 -33.96 -15.27 -56.20
N TYR A 39 -34.32 -15.45 -54.93
CA TYR A 39 -35.19 -16.52 -54.47
C TYR A 39 -36.59 -16.01 -54.10
N PHE A 40 -37.62 -16.77 -54.53
CA PHE A 40 -39.02 -16.45 -54.25
C PHE A 40 -39.80 -17.70 -53.89
N CYS A 41 -40.90 -17.57 -53.15
CA CYS A 41 -41.89 -18.64 -53.07
C CYS A 41 -42.53 -18.82 -54.45
N ARG A 42 -42.72 -20.06 -54.92
CA ARG A 42 -43.32 -20.34 -56.24
C ARG A 42 -44.64 -19.60 -56.43
N LYS A 43 -45.57 -19.71 -55.47
CA LYS A 43 -46.87 -19.01 -55.50
C LYS A 43 -46.72 -17.48 -55.64
N CYS A 44 -45.76 -16.89 -54.94
CA CYS A 44 -45.55 -15.44 -54.93
C CYS A 44 -45.03 -14.94 -56.28
N VAL A 45 -43.99 -15.58 -56.82
CA VAL A 45 -43.44 -15.16 -58.11
C VAL A 45 -44.40 -15.50 -59.25
N THR A 46 -45.13 -16.61 -59.20
CA THR A 46 -46.15 -16.93 -60.21
C THR A 46 -47.24 -15.86 -60.28
N LYS A 47 -47.68 -15.34 -59.14
CA LYS A 47 -48.66 -14.23 -59.11
C LYS A 47 -48.08 -12.93 -59.67
N HIS A 48 -46.82 -12.63 -59.39
CA HIS A 48 -46.14 -11.46 -59.96
C HIS A 48 -46.01 -11.59 -61.48
N LEU A 49 -45.58 -12.76 -61.95
CA LEU A 49 -45.36 -13.04 -63.36
C LEU A 49 -46.64 -13.08 -64.21
N GLY A 50 -47.80 -13.23 -63.56
CA GLY A 50 -49.09 -13.04 -64.23
C GLY A 50 -49.38 -11.59 -64.63
N ASN A 51 -48.67 -10.61 -64.08
CA ASN A 51 -48.86 -9.17 -64.34
C ASN A 51 -47.59 -8.47 -64.86
N SER A 52 -46.45 -9.14 -64.88
CA SER A 52 -45.14 -8.59 -65.26
C SER A 52 -44.28 -9.70 -65.85
N GLU A 53 -43.48 -9.44 -66.87
CA GLU A 53 -42.54 -10.44 -67.43
C GLU A 53 -41.10 -10.23 -66.94
N THR A 54 -40.96 -9.66 -65.73
CA THR A 54 -39.65 -9.33 -65.16
C THR A 54 -39.49 -9.86 -63.74
N CYS A 55 -38.23 -10.04 -63.33
CA CYS A 55 -37.88 -10.32 -61.95
C CYS A 55 -38.11 -9.09 -61.06
N PRO A 56 -38.80 -9.20 -59.90
CA PRO A 56 -39.05 -8.08 -58.99
C PRO A 56 -37.81 -7.37 -58.44
N LEU A 57 -36.62 -7.98 -58.56
CA LEU A 57 -35.37 -7.51 -57.95
C LEU A 57 -34.36 -7.00 -58.99
N CYS A 58 -34.02 -7.80 -60.01
CA CYS A 58 -33.08 -7.36 -61.05
C CYS A 58 -33.74 -6.72 -62.27
N MET A 59 -35.08 -6.76 -62.39
CA MET A 59 -35.83 -6.25 -63.54
C MET A 59 -35.51 -6.93 -64.88
N GLU A 60 -34.72 -8.01 -64.89
CA GLU A 60 -34.47 -8.82 -66.08
C GLU A 60 -35.71 -9.64 -66.47
N GLN A 61 -35.80 -10.01 -67.75
CA GLN A 61 -36.89 -10.83 -68.27
C GLN A 61 -36.96 -12.17 -67.54
N LEU A 62 -38.15 -12.48 -67.01
CA LEU A 62 -38.41 -13.70 -66.27
C LEU A 62 -39.84 -14.16 -66.58
N THR A 63 -40.00 -15.42 -66.97
CA THR A 63 -41.32 -16.03 -67.22
C THR A 63 -41.45 -17.30 -66.38
N LEU A 64 -42.65 -17.88 -66.32
CA LEU A 64 -42.88 -19.12 -65.57
C LEU A 64 -42.02 -20.29 -66.08
N GLU A 65 -41.74 -20.31 -67.38
CA GLU A 65 -40.95 -21.35 -68.04
C GLU A 65 -39.45 -21.19 -67.78
N THR A 66 -38.98 -19.98 -67.52
CA THR A 66 -37.56 -19.70 -67.30
C THR A 66 -37.15 -19.73 -65.82
N LEU A 67 -38.09 -19.94 -64.90
CA LEU A 67 -37.81 -20.14 -63.47
C LEU A 67 -36.98 -21.41 -63.24
N ARG A 68 -35.91 -21.28 -62.44
CA ARG A 68 -35.04 -22.39 -62.08
C ARG A 68 -35.40 -22.99 -60.73
N THR A 69 -35.09 -24.27 -60.57
CA THR A 69 -35.09 -24.95 -59.28
C THR A 69 -33.93 -24.46 -58.43
N VAL A 70 -34.18 -24.31 -57.13
CA VAL A 70 -33.17 -23.87 -56.16
C VAL A 70 -32.17 -24.99 -55.83
N PRO A 71 -30.87 -24.69 -55.62
CA PRO A 71 -29.87 -25.70 -55.23
C PRO A 71 -30.22 -26.43 -53.92
N ARG A 72 -29.82 -27.72 -53.82
CA ARG A 72 -30.10 -28.56 -52.63
C ARG A 72 -29.61 -27.95 -51.32
N VAL A 73 -28.45 -27.32 -51.32
CA VAL A 73 -27.89 -26.66 -50.12
C VAL A 73 -28.84 -25.60 -49.57
N ILE A 74 -29.49 -24.83 -50.44
CA ILE A 74 -30.46 -23.80 -50.04
C ILE A 74 -31.76 -24.46 -49.55
N LEU A 75 -32.20 -25.56 -50.16
CA LEU A 75 -33.34 -26.33 -49.68
C LEU A 75 -33.10 -26.89 -48.27
N ASP A 76 -31.89 -27.41 -48.00
CA ASP A 76 -31.50 -27.93 -46.69
C ASP A 76 -31.46 -26.83 -45.62
N ILE A 77 -30.92 -25.64 -45.96
CA ILE A 77 -30.90 -24.48 -45.07
C ILE A 77 -32.32 -23.98 -44.77
N VAL A 78 -33.17 -23.82 -45.79
CA VAL A 78 -34.57 -23.41 -45.62
C VAL A 78 -35.35 -24.42 -44.78
N ALA A 79 -35.08 -25.72 -44.94
CA ALA A 79 -35.69 -26.76 -44.11
C ALA A 79 -35.26 -26.67 -42.63
N GLN A 80 -34.01 -26.29 -42.35
CA GLN A 80 -33.55 -26.05 -40.98
C GLN A 80 -34.16 -24.80 -40.35
N LEU A 81 -34.35 -23.72 -41.11
CA LEU A 81 -34.97 -22.48 -40.65
C LEU A 81 -36.46 -22.64 -40.31
N LYS A 82 -37.13 -23.64 -40.87
CA LYS A 82 -38.55 -23.94 -40.62
C LYS A 82 -38.82 -24.77 -39.36
N LYS A 83 -37.78 -25.21 -38.62
CA LYS A 83 -37.99 -26.02 -37.40
C LYS A 83 -38.42 -25.12 -36.23
N PRO A 84 -39.61 -25.32 -35.65
CA PRO A 84 -40.06 -24.51 -34.53
C PRO A 84 -39.33 -24.96 -33.25
N ARG A 85 -38.81 -24.01 -32.47
CA ARG A 85 -38.08 -24.26 -31.21
C ARG A 85 -38.92 -23.84 -30.01
N CYS A 86 -38.63 -24.42 -28.85
CA CYS A 86 -39.20 -24.00 -27.57
C CYS A 86 -38.92 -22.51 -27.30
N SER A 87 -39.90 -21.78 -26.79
CA SER A 87 -39.73 -20.37 -26.37
C SER A 87 -38.73 -20.17 -25.23
N HIS A 88 -38.36 -21.23 -24.50
CA HIS A 88 -37.44 -21.19 -23.36
C HIS A 88 -35.96 -21.50 -23.72
N VAL A 89 -35.58 -21.41 -25.00
CA VAL A 89 -34.18 -21.59 -25.44
C VAL A 89 -33.21 -20.65 -24.71
N SER A 90 -33.60 -19.39 -24.50
CA SER A 90 -32.80 -18.40 -23.76
C SER A 90 -32.59 -18.74 -22.27
N ARG A 91 -33.42 -19.64 -21.71
CA ARG A 91 -33.27 -20.17 -20.35
C ARG A 91 -32.53 -21.50 -20.30
N GLY A 92 -32.09 -22.03 -21.45
CA GLY A 92 -31.29 -23.25 -21.55
C GLY A 92 -32.00 -24.46 -22.17
N CYS A 93 -33.20 -24.31 -22.75
CA CYS A 93 -33.87 -25.43 -23.40
C CYS A 93 -33.24 -25.73 -24.78
N GLU A 94 -32.46 -26.81 -24.86
CA GLU A 94 -31.81 -27.27 -26.11
C GLU A 94 -32.58 -28.40 -26.82
N GLU A 95 -33.78 -28.76 -26.32
CA GLU A 95 -34.54 -29.88 -26.87
C GLU A 95 -34.96 -29.59 -28.32
N ASN A 96 -34.36 -30.34 -29.24
CA ASN A 96 -34.71 -30.34 -30.65
C ASN A 96 -36.01 -31.10 -30.82
N VAL A 97 -37.14 -30.46 -30.53
CA VAL A 97 -38.45 -31.04 -30.82
C VAL A 97 -38.53 -31.17 -32.34
N GLN A 98 -38.37 -32.40 -32.86
CA GLN A 98 -38.48 -32.68 -34.29
C GLN A 98 -39.97 -32.64 -34.67
N VAL A 99 -40.56 -31.46 -34.65
CA VAL A 99 -42.00 -31.33 -34.84
C VAL A 99 -42.29 -31.06 -36.29
N GLU A 100 -42.89 -32.06 -36.94
CA GLU A 100 -43.59 -31.86 -38.21
C GLU A 100 -44.89 -31.05 -38.00
N VAL A 101 -45.37 -30.91 -36.74
CA VAL A 101 -46.68 -30.32 -36.40
C VAL A 101 -46.61 -29.39 -35.17
N PHE A 102 -47.26 -28.24 -35.22
CA PHE A 102 -47.25 -27.21 -34.16
C PHE A 102 -47.77 -27.68 -32.77
N GLU A 103 -48.62 -28.70 -32.71
CA GLU A 103 -49.27 -29.16 -31.49
C GLU A 103 -48.29 -29.80 -30.49
N GLU A 104 -47.27 -30.53 -30.95
CA GLU A 104 -46.32 -31.19 -30.03
C GLU A 104 -45.32 -30.19 -29.42
N LEU A 105 -45.07 -29.04 -30.07
CA LEU A 105 -44.30 -27.95 -29.48
C LEU A 105 -45.05 -27.32 -28.29
N LEU A 106 -46.36 -27.10 -28.44
CA LEU A 106 -47.19 -26.59 -27.35
C LEU A 106 -47.22 -27.55 -26.16
N LEU A 107 -47.21 -28.86 -26.43
CA LEU A 107 -47.15 -29.89 -25.39
C LEU A 107 -45.80 -29.88 -24.65
N HIS A 108 -44.70 -29.72 -25.37
CA HIS A 108 -43.38 -29.55 -24.76
C HIS A 108 -43.33 -28.28 -23.88
N GLU A 109 -43.83 -27.13 -24.37
CA GLU A 109 -43.77 -25.88 -23.60
C GLU A 109 -44.53 -25.96 -22.26
N GLN A 110 -45.63 -26.70 -22.22
CA GLN A 110 -46.38 -26.93 -20.97
C GLN A 110 -45.55 -27.66 -19.92
N THR A 111 -44.67 -28.58 -20.32
CA THR A 111 -43.89 -29.45 -19.43
C THR A 111 -42.39 -29.13 -19.38
N CYS A 112 -41.93 -28.15 -20.16
CA CYS A 112 -40.52 -27.76 -20.28
C CYS A 112 -39.90 -27.45 -18.91
N GLY A 113 -38.80 -28.15 -18.57
CA GLY A 113 -38.08 -27.92 -17.31
C GLY A 113 -37.49 -26.51 -17.19
N TYR A 114 -37.26 -25.82 -18.31
CA TYR A 114 -36.72 -24.45 -18.34
C TYR A 114 -37.80 -23.36 -18.33
N ALA A 115 -39.08 -23.75 -18.29
CA ALA A 115 -40.17 -22.80 -18.14
C ALA A 115 -40.02 -22.02 -16.81
N PRO A 116 -40.20 -20.69 -16.82
CA PRO A 116 -40.08 -19.87 -15.61
C PRO A 116 -41.22 -20.18 -14.64
N VAL A 117 -40.87 -20.40 -13.37
CA VAL A 117 -41.83 -20.57 -12.28
C VAL A 117 -41.39 -19.73 -11.08
N VAL A 118 -42.37 -19.22 -10.32
CA VAL A 118 -42.11 -18.44 -9.11
C VAL A 118 -41.93 -19.40 -7.93
N CYS A 119 -40.97 -19.07 -7.06
CA CYS A 119 -40.77 -19.74 -5.77
C CYS A 119 -42.06 -19.69 -4.93
N SER A 120 -42.37 -20.80 -4.25
CA SER A 120 -43.54 -20.98 -3.40
C SER A 120 -43.28 -20.59 -1.94
N ASN A 121 -42.02 -20.36 -1.54
CA ASN A 121 -41.70 -19.88 -0.20
C ASN A 121 -42.23 -18.46 0.02
N GLU A 122 -42.96 -18.26 1.12
CA GLU A 122 -43.56 -16.98 1.45
C GLU A 122 -42.50 -15.88 1.59
N GLY A 123 -42.69 -14.76 0.90
CA GLY A 123 -41.73 -13.65 0.86
C GLY A 123 -40.66 -13.74 -0.23
N CYS A 124 -40.48 -14.90 -0.87
CA CYS A 124 -39.61 -15.03 -2.04
C CYS A 124 -40.36 -14.63 -3.33
N LYS A 125 -39.73 -13.80 -4.17
CA LYS A 125 -40.27 -13.38 -5.48
C LYS A 125 -39.42 -13.84 -6.67
N GLU A 126 -38.45 -14.71 -6.41
CA GLU A 126 -37.52 -15.19 -7.43
C GLU A 126 -38.23 -16.07 -8.45
N THR A 127 -37.83 -15.94 -9.71
CA THR A 127 -38.33 -16.74 -10.83
C THR A 127 -37.23 -17.66 -11.33
N VAL A 128 -37.36 -18.94 -10.98
CA VAL A 128 -36.39 -20.00 -11.30
C VAL A 128 -36.90 -20.87 -12.44
N ASN A 129 -36.05 -21.74 -12.99
CA ASN A 129 -36.52 -22.75 -13.93
C ASN A 129 -37.35 -23.79 -13.18
N ARG A 130 -38.40 -24.33 -13.79
CA ARG A 130 -39.24 -25.37 -13.21
C ARG A 130 -38.45 -26.54 -12.63
N ARG A 131 -37.40 -26.96 -13.34
CA ARG A 131 -36.50 -28.05 -12.93
C ARG A 131 -35.65 -27.74 -11.68
N ASP A 132 -35.41 -26.47 -11.39
CA ASP A 132 -34.54 -26.01 -10.30
C ASP A 132 -35.37 -25.48 -9.10
N LYS A 133 -36.71 -25.56 -9.20
CA LYS A 133 -37.62 -25.00 -8.19
C LYS A 133 -37.47 -25.67 -6.82
N GLU A 134 -37.41 -26.99 -6.81
CA GLU A 134 -37.31 -27.77 -5.57
C GLU A 134 -36.00 -27.47 -4.83
N SER A 135 -34.85 -27.56 -5.51
CA SER A 135 -33.55 -27.26 -4.93
C SER A 135 -33.46 -25.80 -4.44
N HIS A 136 -34.01 -24.87 -5.20
CA HIS A 136 -34.12 -23.49 -4.74
C HIS A 136 -34.93 -23.41 -3.44
N GLU A 137 -36.12 -24.01 -3.37
CA GLU A 137 -37.02 -23.92 -2.21
C GLU A 137 -36.46 -24.56 -0.94
N THR A 138 -35.75 -25.67 -1.05
CA THR A 138 -35.28 -26.47 0.09
C THR A 138 -33.87 -26.14 0.54
N GLU A 139 -32.99 -25.71 -0.36
CA GLU A 139 -31.55 -25.56 -0.06
C GLU A 139 -31.08 -24.11 -0.18
N GLU A 140 -31.51 -23.38 -1.21
CA GLU A 140 -30.93 -22.08 -1.55
C GLU A 140 -31.74 -20.88 -1.04
N CYS A 141 -33.06 -21.01 -1.01
CA CYS A 141 -33.98 -19.91 -0.76
C CYS A 141 -33.75 -19.35 0.66
N LYS A 142 -33.53 -18.04 0.76
CA LYS A 142 -33.39 -17.36 2.07
C LYS A 142 -34.68 -17.33 2.88
N PHE A 143 -35.81 -17.55 2.22
CA PHE A 143 -37.14 -17.61 2.83
C PHE A 143 -37.59 -19.04 3.14
N ARG A 144 -36.70 -20.03 2.98
CA ARG A 144 -37.02 -21.41 3.35
C ARG A 144 -37.21 -21.55 4.86
N MET A 145 -38.09 -22.46 5.25
CA MET A 145 -38.25 -22.86 6.64
C MET A 145 -37.10 -23.78 7.04
N ILE A 146 -36.52 -23.50 8.20
CA ILE A 146 -35.49 -24.32 8.84
C ILE A 146 -35.89 -24.58 10.29
N THR A 147 -35.31 -25.62 10.89
CA THR A 147 -35.47 -25.93 12.31
C THR A 147 -34.18 -25.59 13.03
N CYS A 148 -34.25 -24.81 14.11
CA CYS A 148 -33.08 -24.52 14.92
C CYS A 148 -32.61 -25.76 15.68
N GLU A 149 -31.39 -26.24 15.44
CA GLU A 149 -30.82 -27.43 16.11
C GLU A 149 -30.69 -27.32 17.64
N SER A 150 -30.83 -26.12 18.20
CA SER A 150 -30.64 -25.87 19.65
C SER A 150 -31.94 -25.75 20.44
N CYS A 151 -33.06 -25.40 19.80
CA CYS A 151 -34.35 -25.23 20.47
C CYS A 151 -35.53 -25.83 19.72
N ASP A 152 -35.29 -26.48 18.57
CA ASP A 152 -36.28 -27.10 17.70
C ASP A 152 -37.39 -26.16 17.18
N GLU A 153 -37.18 -24.84 17.27
CA GLU A 153 -38.11 -23.84 16.74
C GLU A 153 -37.99 -23.76 15.21
N GLU A 154 -39.12 -23.72 14.53
CA GLU A 154 -39.19 -23.48 13.08
C GLU A 154 -39.11 -21.99 12.78
N LEU A 155 -38.21 -21.60 11.89
CA LEU A 155 -37.99 -20.21 11.51
C LEU A 155 -37.59 -20.06 10.05
N VAL A 156 -37.80 -18.86 9.52
CA VAL A 156 -37.35 -18.50 8.18
C VAL A 156 -35.83 -18.29 8.22
N TYR A 157 -35.10 -18.90 7.29
CA TYR A 157 -33.63 -18.90 7.27
C TYR A 157 -33.00 -17.49 7.38
N VAL A 158 -33.60 -16.47 6.75
CA VAL A 158 -33.11 -15.08 6.81
C VAL A 158 -33.07 -14.49 8.23
N ASP A 159 -33.84 -15.03 9.16
CA ASP A 159 -33.88 -14.58 10.55
C ASP A 159 -33.06 -15.47 11.51
N TYR A 160 -32.37 -16.49 10.98
CA TYR A 160 -31.56 -17.41 11.79
C TYR A 160 -30.44 -16.71 12.57
N GLU A 161 -29.76 -15.73 11.98
CA GLU A 161 -28.70 -14.96 12.66
C GLU A 161 -29.26 -14.09 13.81
N LYS A 162 -30.55 -13.72 13.76
CA LYS A 162 -31.20 -12.94 14.83
C LYS A 162 -31.83 -13.82 15.91
N HIS A 163 -31.85 -15.14 15.69
CA HIS A 163 -32.49 -16.07 16.60
C HIS A 163 -31.75 -16.15 17.94
N GLN A 164 -32.47 -16.32 19.04
CA GLN A 164 -31.87 -16.18 20.38
C GLN A 164 -30.75 -17.20 20.66
N CYS A 165 -30.83 -18.42 20.11
CA CYS A 165 -29.79 -19.43 20.30
C CYS A 165 -28.46 -19.06 19.62
N THR A 166 -28.48 -18.41 18.46
CA THR A 166 -27.26 -17.99 17.74
C THR A 166 -26.57 -16.85 18.48
N LEU A 167 -27.33 -15.83 18.86
CA LEU A 167 -26.84 -14.70 19.67
C LEU A 167 -26.26 -15.16 21.02
N ARG A 168 -26.88 -16.15 21.69
CA ARG A 168 -26.35 -16.71 22.95
C ARG A 168 -25.00 -17.41 22.75
N LYS A 169 -24.83 -18.16 21.65
CA LYS A 169 -23.54 -18.82 21.34
C LYS A 169 -22.44 -17.78 21.13
N GLU A 170 -22.69 -16.74 20.34
CA GLU A 170 -21.74 -15.65 20.10
C GLU A 170 -21.36 -14.92 21.40
N ILE A 171 -22.35 -14.63 22.26
CA ILE A 171 -22.10 -14.01 23.57
C ILE A 171 -21.21 -14.89 24.44
N ASN A 172 -21.44 -16.20 24.45
CA ASN A 172 -20.64 -17.13 25.25
C ASN A 172 -19.20 -17.26 24.72
N GLU A 173 -19.02 -17.29 23.39
CA GLU A 173 -17.69 -17.27 22.77
C GLU A 173 -16.94 -15.96 23.08
N MET A 174 -17.63 -14.81 22.99
CA MET A 174 -17.05 -13.51 23.36
C MET A 174 -16.66 -13.45 24.83
N LYS A 175 -17.48 -13.99 25.74
CA LYS A 175 -17.15 -14.11 27.16
C LYS A 175 -15.91 -14.97 27.39
N SER A 176 -15.82 -16.13 26.74
CA SER A 176 -14.63 -16.99 26.84
C SER A 176 -13.36 -16.27 26.39
N ARG A 177 -13.41 -15.53 25.28
CA ARG A 177 -12.26 -14.72 24.80
C ARG A 177 -11.89 -13.60 25.77
N LEU A 178 -12.88 -12.99 26.42
CA LEU A 178 -12.65 -11.95 27.42
C LEU A 178 -11.97 -12.52 28.67
N ASP A 179 -12.36 -13.73 29.10
CA ASP A 179 -11.75 -14.41 30.24
C ASP A 179 -10.29 -14.79 29.95
N GLU A 180 -9.99 -15.33 28.76
CA GLU A 180 -8.62 -15.62 28.31
C GLU A 180 -7.74 -14.36 28.28
N MET A 181 -8.30 -13.24 27.82
CA MET A 181 -7.61 -11.96 27.78
C MET A 181 -7.35 -11.44 29.20
N ASN A 182 -8.32 -11.54 30.10
CA ASN A 182 -8.16 -11.16 31.51
C ASN A 182 -7.09 -12.00 32.22
N ASP A 183 -7.03 -13.31 31.97
CA ASP A 183 -5.99 -14.17 32.55
C ASP A 183 -4.61 -13.90 31.96
N THR A 184 -4.54 -13.46 30.70
CA THR A 184 -3.30 -12.97 30.10
C THR A 184 -2.85 -11.67 30.75
N LEU A 185 -3.76 -10.73 30.99
CA LEU A 185 -3.47 -9.48 31.71
C LEU A 185 -2.98 -9.73 33.14
N LYS A 186 -3.59 -10.66 33.87
CA LYS A 186 -3.14 -11.05 35.22
C LYS A 186 -1.72 -11.64 35.20
N ARG A 187 -1.41 -12.49 34.22
CA ARG A 187 -0.04 -13.04 34.05
C ARG A 187 0.96 -11.93 33.73
N MET A 188 0.59 -10.97 32.88
CA MET A 188 1.44 -9.82 32.58
C MET A 188 1.67 -8.94 33.83
N ALA A 189 0.64 -8.69 34.63
CA ALA A 189 0.77 -7.97 35.90
C ALA A 189 1.70 -8.70 36.88
N ALA A 190 1.55 -10.02 37.05
CA ALA A 190 2.44 -10.81 37.89
C ALA A 190 3.90 -10.75 37.41
N THR A 191 4.15 -10.82 36.10
CA THR A 191 5.51 -10.63 35.56
C THR A 191 6.05 -9.22 35.80
N GLN A 192 5.20 -8.18 35.72
CA GLN A 192 5.60 -6.82 36.06
C GLN A 192 6.00 -6.70 37.53
N ASP A 193 5.24 -7.29 38.45
CA ASP A 193 5.56 -7.31 39.88
C ASP A 193 6.89 -8.03 40.14
N GLU A 194 7.14 -9.18 39.50
CA GLU A 194 8.44 -9.87 39.58
C GLU A 194 9.60 -9.01 39.06
N PHE A 195 9.39 -8.28 37.96
CA PHE A 195 10.37 -7.33 37.43
C PHE A 195 10.61 -6.16 38.39
N ILE A 196 9.56 -5.64 39.02
CA ILE A 196 9.64 -4.57 40.03
C ILE A 196 10.44 -5.06 41.24
N GLU A 197 10.20 -6.27 41.74
CA GLU A 197 10.95 -6.82 42.87
C GLU A 197 12.42 -7.07 42.52
N LYS A 198 12.71 -7.60 41.32
CA LYS A 198 14.10 -7.70 40.81
C LYS A 198 14.75 -6.34 40.67
N PHE A 199 14.00 -5.34 40.21
CA PHE A 199 14.49 -3.97 40.08
C PHE A 199 14.76 -3.33 41.45
N LYS A 200 13.91 -3.55 42.46
CA LYS A 200 14.16 -3.12 43.84
C LYS A 200 15.40 -3.79 44.44
N ALA A 201 15.59 -5.08 44.19
CA ALA A 201 16.80 -5.79 44.63
C ALA A 201 18.06 -5.23 43.95
N TYR A 202 17.98 -4.94 42.65
CA TYR A 202 19.07 -4.33 41.89
C TYR A 202 19.36 -2.88 42.32
N ASP A 203 18.31 -2.08 42.57
CA ASP A 203 18.41 -0.71 43.10
C ASP A 203 19.01 -0.70 44.51
N LYS A 204 18.69 -1.69 45.35
CA LYS A 204 19.36 -1.90 46.64
C LYS A 204 20.85 -2.19 46.46
N SER A 205 21.21 -3.12 45.56
CA SER A 205 22.61 -3.42 45.25
C SER A 205 23.36 -2.22 44.66
N ILE A 206 22.70 -1.38 43.87
CA ILE A 206 23.26 -0.13 43.36
C ILE A 206 23.45 0.89 44.48
N LYS A 207 22.48 1.05 45.40
CA LYS A 207 22.61 1.94 46.56
C LYS A 207 23.75 1.52 47.48
N ASP A 208 23.90 0.21 47.70
CA ASP A 208 25.00 -0.36 48.49
C ASP A 208 26.38 -0.09 47.81
N LEU A 209 26.42 0.05 46.48
CA LEU A 209 27.60 0.46 45.70
C LEU A 209 27.77 1.98 45.59
N GLN A 210 26.74 2.78 45.90
CA GLN A 210 26.71 4.24 45.76
C GLN A 210 26.97 5.00 47.08
N ASP A 211 27.01 4.33 48.23
CA ASP A 211 27.32 4.98 49.51
C ASP A 211 28.74 5.62 49.58
N PRO A 212 29.77 5.12 48.84
CA PRO A 212 31.03 5.85 48.70
C PRO A 212 31.01 6.98 47.65
N LEU A 213 29.96 7.12 46.83
CA LEU A 213 29.92 8.00 45.64
C LEU A 213 28.91 9.15 45.75
N ARG A 214 28.38 9.40 46.94
CA ARG A 214 27.25 10.31 47.22
C ARG A 214 27.52 11.82 47.09
N CYS A 215 28.49 12.24 46.28
CA CYS A 215 28.70 13.64 45.92
C CYS A 215 28.69 13.81 44.39
N ALA A 216 27.50 13.85 43.77
CA ALA A 216 27.15 14.70 42.62
C ALA A 216 25.77 14.32 42.03
N SER A 217 24.76 15.11 42.40
CA SER A 217 23.53 15.50 41.68
C SER A 217 23.16 14.73 40.37
N SER A 218 22.02 14.02 40.26
CA SER A 218 20.61 14.47 40.21
C SER A 218 20.17 15.21 38.92
N ALA A 219 19.28 14.53 38.17
CA ALA A 219 18.33 14.98 37.12
C ALA A 219 18.96 15.51 35.80
N THR A 220 18.74 14.93 34.62
CA THR A 220 17.45 14.51 34.03
C THR A 220 17.70 13.46 32.93
N MET A 221 17.23 12.24 33.13
CA MET A 221 17.19 11.19 32.10
C MET A 221 15.71 10.84 31.89
N GLN A 222 15.02 11.49 30.95
CA GLN A 222 13.69 11.02 30.56
C GLN A 222 13.87 9.84 29.61
N GLN A 223 13.74 8.66 30.20
CA GLN A 223 13.85 7.38 29.53
C GLN A 223 12.70 7.15 28.56
N HIS A 224 13.09 6.52 27.45
CA HIS A 224 12.26 5.86 26.47
C HIS A 224 11.39 4.78 27.14
N ASN A 225 10.07 4.89 26.99
CA ASN A 225 9.12 3.78 26.91
C ASN A 225 7.82 4.29 26.28
N ALA A 226 7.90 4.77 25.03
CA ALA A 226 6.71 5.02 24.22
C ALA A 226 6.46 3.80 23.33
N ILE A 227 5.35 3.09 23.57
CA ILE A 227 4.67 2.37 22.50
C ILE A 227 4.24 3.46 21.53
N VAL A 228 4.78 3.43 20.31
CA VAL A 228 4.47 4.39 19.26
C VAL A 228 3.03 4.16 18.83
N VAL A 229 2.11 4.92 19.43
CA VAL A 229 0.73 5.05 18.95
C VAL A 229 0.70 6.38 18.19
N ASN A 230 0.83 6.30 16.85
CA ASN A 230 0.76 7.41 15.87
C ASN A 230 2.06 8.18 15.51
N GLY A 231 3.26 7.59 15.70
CA GLY A 231 4.51 8.25 15.30
C GLY A 231 4.56 8.61 13.80
N GLN A 232 4.84 9.89 13.51
CA GLN A 232 5.05 10.39 12.16
C GLN A 232 6.54 10.61 11.91
N ILE A 233 7.01 10.25 10.72
CA ILE A 233 8.39 10.52 10.29
C ILE A 233 8.35 11.70 9.33
N PHE A 234 9.13 12.73 9.62
CA PHE A 234 9.25 13.92 8.78
C PHE A 234 10.61 13.88 8.09
N ILE A 235 10.63 13.97 6.76
CA ILE A 235 11.87 14.06 5.98
C ILE A 235 11.91 15.36 5.19
N PHE A 236 12.94 16.16 5.44
CA PHE A 236 13.12 17.50 4.91
C PHE A 236 14.26 17.56 3.92
N GLY A 237 14.04 18.35 2.87
CA GLY A 237 15.11 18.76 1.96
C GLY A 237 15.68 17.61 1.13
N GLY A 238 16.85 17.89 0.57
CA GLY A 238 17.57 17.01 -0.35
C GLY A 238 18.40 17.85 -1.32
N HIS A 239 19.34 17.21 -1.99
CA HIS A 239 20.32 17.88 -2.84
C HIS A 239 19.72 18.57 -4.08
N ASP A 240 18.63 18.04 -4.65
CA ASP A 240 18.06 18.56 -5.90
C ASP A 240 17.02 19.68 -5.72
N ASP A 241 16.67 20.35 -6.81
CA ASP A 241 15.73 21.47 -6.80
C ASP A 241 14.31 21.10 -6.38
N LYS A 242 13.90 19.85 -6.62
CA LYS A 242 12.56 19.34 -6.30
C LYS A 242 12.45 19.02 -4.81
N THR A 243 13.52 18.51 -4.22
CA THR A 243 13.57 18.03 -2.84
C THR A 243 13.98 19.12 -1.87
N GLY A 244 14.84 20.06 -2.28
CA GLY A 244 15.48 21.03 -1.39
C GLY A 244 14.54 21.84 -0.49
N LYS A 245 13.33 22.19 -0.94
CA LYS A 245 12.33 22.89 -0.10
C LYS A 245 11.15 22.02 0.35
N SER A 246 11.17 20.74 0.01
CA SER A 246 10.03 19.86 0.24
C SER A 246 10.14 19.11 1.57
N LEU A 247 8.98 18.83 2.15
CA LEU A 247 8.80 17.92 3.26
C LEU A 247 7.99 16.72 2.78
N GLU A 248 8.37 15.53 3.21
CA GLU A 248 7.50 14.36 3.16
C GLU A 248 7.22 13.85 4.57
N VAL A 249 5.96 13.48 4.82
CA VAL A 249 5.51 12.96 6.12
C VAL A 249 5.04 11.53 5.93
N PHE A 250 5.66 10.59 6.64
CA PHE A 250 5.21 9.21 6.70
C PHE A 250 4.32 8.99 7.92
N ASN A 251 3.11 8.51 7.70
CA ASN A 251 2.23 8.06 8.76
C ASN A 251 2.45 6.57 9.01
N TRP A 252 2.93 6.23 10.21
CA TRP A 252 3.25 4.83 10.54
C TRP A 252 2.03 3.91 10.60
N SER A 253 0.86 4.43 10.99
CA SER A 253 -0.37 3.65 11.14
C SER A 253 -0.98 3.31 9.78
N THR A 254 -1.04 4.29 8.87
CA THR A 254 -1.62 4.10 7.53
C THR A 254 -0.59 3.61 6.50
N LYS A 255 0.70 3.69 6.81
CA LYS A 255 1.82 3.42 5.88
C LYS A 255 1.79 4.30 4.64
N THR A 256 1.29 5.53 4.75
CA THR A 256 1.20 6.45 3.62
C THR A 256 2.18 7.60 3.76
N TRP A 257 2.66 8.09 2.61
CA TRP A 257 3.44 9.31 2.51
C TRP A 257 2.54 10.48 2.12
N THR A 258 2.83 11.68 2.64
CA THR A 258 2.24 12.94 2.20
C THR A 258 3.36 13.88 1.78
N LEU A 259 3.33 14.38 0.55
CA LEU A 259 4.31 15.34 0.02
C LEU A 259 3.82 16.77 0.17
N ILE A 260 4.57 17.58 0.91
CA ILE A 260 4.39 19.02 1.05
C ILE A 260 5.51 19.70 0.26
N LYS A 261 5.12 20.36 -0.84
CA LYS A 261 6.05 21.14 -1.66
C LYS A 261 6.25 22.51 -1.01
N ASN A 262 7.47 23.05 -1.08
CA ASN A 262 7.80 24.38 -0.55
C ASN A 262 7.49 24.58 0.95
N CYS A 263 7.66 23.54 1.76
CA CYS A 263 7.56 23.61 3.22
C CYS A 263 8.62 24.54 3.83
N LEU A 264 9.85 24.49 3.29
CA LEU A 264 10.99 25.27 3.76
C LEU A 264 11.12 26.60 2.98
N PHE A 265 11.52 27.67 3.66
CA PHE A 265 11.82 28.94 3.01
C PHE A 265 13.03 28.85 2.10
N VAL A 266 14.06 28.13 2.54
CA VAL A 266 15.33 27.96 1.82
C VAL A 266 15.55 26.48 1.48
N LYS A 267 16.21 26.21 0.35
CA LYS A 267 16.59 24.85 0.00
C LYS A 267 17.55 24.31 1.05
N ARG A 268 17.29 23.14 1.64
CA ARG A 268 18.16 22.47 2.60
C ARG A 268 18.68 21.17 2.01
N HIS A 269 20.00 21.00 2.07
CA HIS A 269 20.65 19.71 1.93
C HIS A 269 21.80 19.64 2.95
N CYS A 270 22.06 18.44 3.42
CA CYS A 270 23.00 18.16 4.49
C CYS A 270 22.69 18.85 5.82
N ALA A 271 21.41 19.08 6.11
CA ALA A 271 20.94 19.65 7.36
C ALA A 271 20.85 18.60 8.48
N TYR A 272 20.79 19.02 9.73
CA TYR A 272 20.51 18.17 10.88
C TYR A 272 19.25 18.66 11.58
N THR A 273 18.51 17.72 12.19
CA THR A 273 17.23 18.01 12.83
C THR A 273 17.17 17.43 14.23
N PHE A 274 16.41 18.09 15.10
CA PHE A 274 16.14 17.64 16.46
C PHE A 274 14.82 18.24 16.95
N LEU A 275 14.26 17.67 18.01
CA LEU A 275 13.09 18.24 18.68
C LEU A 275 13.52 19.23 19.75
N TYR A 276 12.89 20.41 19.76
CA TYR A 276 13.03 21.42 20.81
C TYR A 276 11.67 22.08 21.04
N GLU A 277 11.20 22.13 22.28
CA GLU A 277 9.87 22.71 22.62
C GLU A 277 8.71 22.19 21.75
N ARG A 278 8.72 20.90 21.40
CA ARG A 278 7.74 20.24 20.51
C ARG A 278 7.76 20.72 19.05
N LYS A 279 8.74 21.53 18.66
CA LYS A 279 9.02 21.94 17.29
C LYS A 279 10.12 21.06 16.71
N ILE A 280 10.05 20.79 15.42
CA ILE A 280 11.13 20.15 14.69
C ILE A 280 12.06 21.27 14.21
N MET A 281 13.26 21.33 14.76
CA MET A 281 14.28 22.31 14.39
C MET A 281 15.07 21.77 13.18
N ILE A 282 15.29 22.61 12.18
CA ILE A 282 16.06 22.35 10.96
C ILE A 282 17.26 23.29 10.93
N CYS A 283 18.45 22.75 11.13
CA CYS A 283 19.69 23.50 11.33
C CYS A 283 20.75 23.15 10.28
N GLY A 284 21.64 24.11 10.01
CA GLY A 284 22.79 23.93 9.13
C GLY A 284 22.47 23.55 7.67
N GLY A 285 23.34 22.75 7.07
CA GLY A 285 23.36 22.52 5.63
C GLY A 285 24.14 23.59 4.86
N VAL A 286 24.18 23.47 3.53
CA VAL A 286 25.10 24.28 2.69
C VAL A 286 24.51 25.64 2.30
N ALA A 287 23.18 25.78 2.35
CA ALA A 287 22.47 26.91 1.75
C ALA A 287 22.17 28.09 2.68
N THR A 288 22.21 27.91 4.01
CA THR A 288 21.90 28.98 4.97
C THR A 288 22.43 28.64 6.36
N ASP A 289 22.70 29.68 7.14
CA ASP A 289 23.01 29.66 8.57
C ASP A 289 21.75 29.82 9.44
N ARG A 290 20.59 30.18 8.88
CA ARG A 290 19.36 30.33 9.65
C ARG A 290 18.90 29.00 10.21
N ILE A 291 18.28 29.03 11.39
CA ILE A 291 17.52 27.90 11.91
C ILE A 291 16.08 28.08 11.44
N GLU A 292 15.50 27.03 10.85
CA GLU A 292 14.06 26.96 10.57
C GLU A 292 13.43 25.99 11.56
N TYR A 293 12.16 26.16 11.88
CA TYR A 293 11.42 25.19 12.68
C TYR A 293 10.05 24.90 12.07
N LEU A 294 9.57 23.67 12.25
CA LEU A 294 8.23 23.26 11.90
C LEU A 294 7.46 22.92 13.17
N ASN A 295 6.23 23.44 13.30
CA ASN A 295 5.28 22.98 14.30
C ASN A 295 4.37 21.90 13.68
N PRO A 296 4.57 20.61 13.99
CA PRO A 296 3.81 19.54 13.34
C PRO A 296 2.33 19.47 13.78
N ARG A 297 1.90 20.30 14.74
CA ARG A 297 0.51 20.38 15.20
C ARG A 297 -0.31 21.46 14.48
N GLU A 298 0.32 22.27 13.63
CA GLU A 298 -0.35 23.28 12.83
C GLU A 298 -0.79 22.69 11.48
N ASP A 299 -1.94 23.11 10.97
CA ASP A 299 -2.58 22.52 9.79
C ASP A 299 -1.82 22.78 8.48
N GLU A 300 -0.92 23.77 8.43
CA GLU A 300 -0.33 24.25 7.16
C GLU A 300 1.05 23.67 6.81
N TYR A 301 1.70 22.88 7.69
CA TYR A 301 3.05 22.33 7.47
C TYR A 301 4.06 23.35 6.87
N THR A 302 4.02 24.59 7.35
CA THR A 302 4.93 25.66 6.93
C THR A 302 6.03 25.83 7.98
N SER A 303 7.29 25.91 7.54
CA SER A 303 8.37 26.25 8.46
C SER A 303 8.33 27.73 8.83
N SER A 304 8.86 28.08 9.99
CA SER A 304 9.11 29.44 10.46
C SER A 304 10.59 29.65 10.74
N VAL A 305 11.08 30.89 10.66
CA VAL A 305 12.48 31.21 10.99
C VAL A 305 12.60 31.34 12.50
N PHE A 306 13.58 30.65 13.09
CA PHE A 306 13.95 30.83 14.49
C PHE A 306 14.88 32.03 14.62
N SER A 307 14.88 32.68 15.78
CA SER A 307 15.59 33.95 15.97
C SER A 307 17.11 33.79 15.90
N CYS A 308 17.66 32.70 16.45
CA CYS A 308 19.08 32.35 16.42
C CYS A 308 19.55 31.81 15.06
N SER A 309 20.86 31.90 14.81
CA SER A 309 21.53 31.28 13.66
C SER A 309 22.43 30.12 14.08
N THR A 310 22.75 29.23 13.16
CA THR A 310 23.71 28.14 13.33
C THR A 310 24.79 28.19 12.26
N PRO A 311 26.03 27.76 12.58
CA PRO A 311 27.04 27.57 11.56
C PRO A 311 26.57 26.57 10.49
N ARG A 312 27.05 26.78 9.25
CA ARG A 312 26.87 25.84 8.14
C ARG A 312 27.63 24.54 8.41
N ALA A 313 26.97 23.58 9.03
CA ALA A 313 27.50 22.25 9.28
C ALA A 313 26.78 21.20 8.43
N GLN A 314 27.56 20.33 7.76
CA GLN A 314 27.05 19.25 6.89
C GLN A 314 26.72 18.01 7.71
N HIS A 315 25.50 17.93 8.26
CA HIS A 315 25.00 16.86 9.14
C HIS A 315 25.70 16.71 10.49
N CYS A 316 26.41 17.73 10.95
CA CYS A 316 27.35 17.59 12.06
C CYS A 316 26.95 18.45 13.28
N GLY A 317 25.72 18.33 13.76
CA GLY A 317 25.28 19.07 14.95
C GLY A 317 24.33 18.26 15.80
N ALA A 318 24.31 18.56 17.10
CA ALA A 318 23.40 17.94 18.05
C ALA A 318 22.93 18.93 19.11
N LEU A 319 21.70 18.73 19.58
CA LEU A 319 21.16 19.40 20.75
C LEU A 319 21.67 18.69 22.02
N CYS A 320 22.22 19.45 22.97
CA CYS A 320 22.71 18.94 24.25
C CYS A 320 22.27 19.90 25.37
N GLY A 321 21.17 19.55 26.06
CA GLY A 321 20.42 20.51 26.88
C GLY A 321 19.72 21.54 25.98
N ASN A 322 19.88 22.83 26.28
CA ASN A 322 19.34 23.94 25.46
C ASN A 322 20.39 24.55 24.52
N ARG A 323 21.49 23.82 24.28
CA ARG A 323 22.64 24.25 23.49
C ARG A 323 22.77 23.38 22.25
N VAL A 324 22.84 24.00 21.08
CA VAL A 324 23.19 23.32 19.84
C VAL A 324 24.69 23.39 19.67
N ILE A 325 25.34 22.24 19.63
CA ILE A 325 26.78 22.16 19.36
C ILE A 325 26.96 21.72 17.91
N ALA A 326 27.51 22.62 17.11
CA ALA A 326 27.80 22.39 15.69
C ALA A 326 29.29 22.10 15.50
N PHE A 327 29.57 21.00 14.82
CA PHE A 327 30.90 20.53 14.47
C PHE A 327 31.14 20.81 12.98
N TYR A 328 32.10 21.68 12.68
CA TYR A 328 32.56 21.91 11.31
C TYR A 328 34.09 22.04 11.29
N ASP A 329 34.63 23.15 10.79
CA ASP A 329 36.06 23.51 10.95
C ASP A 329 36.34 23.90 12.43
N ASN A 330 35.39 24.57 13.07
CA ASN A 330 35.40 24.87 14.51
C ASN A 330 34.22 24.18 15.21
N ILE A 331 34.36 23.96 16.52
CA ILE A 331 33.23 23.58 17.38
C ILE A 331 32.59 24.87 17.89
N ARG A 332 31.30 25.02 17.62
CA ARG A 332 30.53 26.21 17.98
C ARG A 332 29.29 25.86 18.78
N GLU A 333 29.00 26.68 19.77
CA GLU A 333 27.81 26.60 20.60
C GLU A 333 26.81 27.68 20.17
N VAL A 334 25.56 27.28 20.02
CA VAL A 334 24.42 28.18 19.83
C VAL A 334 23.45 27.95 20.99
N SER A 335 23.14 29.01 21.73
CA SER A 335 22.06 29.00 22.71
C SER A 335 20.72 29.16 21.98
N LEU A 336 19.74 28.30 22.27
CA LEU A 336 18.37 28.48 21.74
C LEU A 336 17.52 29.46 22.56
N GLU A 337 18.05 29.95 23.68
CA GLU A 337 17.38 30.88 24.58
C GLU A 337 17.80 32.34 24.37
N SER A 338 18.82 32.59 23.56
CA SER A 338 19.34 33.93 23.28
C SER A 338 19.72 34.09 21.81
N ASP A 339 19.57 35.30 21.28
CA ASP A 339 19.99 35.65 19.91
C ASP A 339 21.48 36.02 19.83
N GLU A 340 22.27 35.49 20.75
CA GLU A 340 23.71 35.72 20.76
C GLU A 340 24.38 35.00 19.57
N GLU A 341 25.43 35.62 19.05
CA GLU A 341 26.23 35.01 17.99
C GLU A 341 26.84 33.67 18.45
N PRO A 342 26.96 32.67 17.55
CA PRO A 342 27.53 31.38 17.89
C PRO A 342 28.91 31.52 18.54
N LYS A 343 29.05 30.97 19.76
CA LYS A 343 30.29 31.03 20.53
C LYS A 343 31.26 29.96 20.04
N ASP A 344 32.48 30.36 19.68
CA ASP A 344 33.57 29.43 19.43
C ASP A 344 34.00 28.76 20.75
N LEU A 345 34.01 27.44 20.77
CA LEU A 345 34.28 26.63 21.96
C LEU A 345 35.75 26.21 22.05
N VAL A 346 36.17 25.26 21.21
CA VAL A 346 37.56 24.79 21.13
C VAL A 346 38.16 25.27 19.81
N GLY A 347 39.35 25.86 19.88
CA GLY A 347 40.11 26.35 18.73
C GLY A 347 40.65 25.20 17.86
N GLU A 348 40.49 25.37 16.55
CA GLU A 348 40.96 24.49 15.46
C GLU A 348 41.16 23.02 15.87
N SER A 349 40.06 22.26 15.89
CA SER A 349 40.22 20.86 15.58
C SER A 349 40.73 20.84 14.13
N GLY A 350 41.95 20.36 13.88
CA GLY A 350 42.45 20.13 12.51
C GLY A 350 41.62 19.09 11.73
N TYR A 351 40.46 18.71 12.26
CA TYR A 351 39.58 17.66 11.82
C TYR A 351 38.32 18.25 11.17
N ARG A 352 38.20 18.02 9.86
CA ARG A 352 37.00 18.41 9.09
C ARG A 352 35.95 17.31 9.24
N SER A 353 35.14 17.36 10.30
CA SER A 353 34.09 16.37 10.65
C SER A 353 32.96 16.19 9.62
N ARG A 354 33.11 16.68 8.38
CA ARG A 354 32.07 16.62 7.34
C ARG A 354 31.54 15.20 7.17
N TYR A 355 30.22 15.09 7.11
CA TYR A 355 29.49 13.84 6.90
C TYR A 355 29.70 12.80 7.99
N ALA A 356 29.99 13.22 9.22
CA ALA A 356 30.01 12.37 10.41
C ALA A 356 28.63 12.32 11.07
N GLY A 357 28.38 11.26 11.85
CA GLY A 357 27.24 11.18 12.74
C GLY A 357 27.53 11.87 14.08
N VAL A 358 26.59 12.66 14.60
CA VAL A 358 26.77 13.40 15.86
C VAL A 358 25.59 13.13 16.80
N HIS A 359 25.88 12.65 18.01
CA HIS A 359 24.86 12.28 19.01
C HIS A 359 25.27 12.71 20.42
N CYS A 360 24.38 13.37 21.15
CA CYS A 360 24.58 13.75 22.56
C CYS A 360 24.03 12.64 23.49
N PHE A 361 24.86 12.19 24.44
CA PHE A 361 24.51 11.26 25.51
C PHE A 361 24.79 11.96 26.85
N GLY A 362 23.74 12.46 27.49
CA GLY A 362 23.87 13.29 28.69
C GLY A 362 24.53 14.63 28.35
N LYS A 363 25.80 14.79 28.75
CA LYS A 363 26.62 15.98 28.45
C LYS A 363 27.83 15.70 27.56
N ILE A 364 27.89 14.49 27.01
CA ILE A 364 28.98 14.06 26.13
C ILE A 364 28.42 13.93 24.72
N ILE A 365 29.06 14.58 23.76
CA ILE A 365 28.73 14.44 22.34
C ILE A 365 29.74 13.51 21.69
N TYR A 366 29.25 12.51 20.97
CA TYR A 366 30.09 11.63 20.16
C TYR A 366 29.97 12.01 18.69
N VAL A 367 31.12 12.22 18.06
CA VAL A 367 31.28 12.42 16.62
C VAL A 367 31.85 11.14 16.04
N VAL A 368 31.13 10.51 15.11
CA VAL A 368 31.42 9.16 14.65
C VAL A 368 31.53 9.12 13.13
N GLY A 369 32.72 8.76 12.66
CA GLY A 369 33.03 8.54 11.25
C GLY A 369 33.32 9.83 10.47
N GLY A 370 32.91 9.90 9.21
CA GLY A 370 33.22 11.00 8.30
C GLY A 370 34.46 10.74 7.45
N ASN A 371 34.98 11.76 6.77
CA ASN A 371 36.02 11.61 5.74
C ASN A 371 37.31 10.89 6.19
N GLU A 372 37.63 10.88 7.49
CA GLU A 372 38.80 10.13 8.02
C GLU A 372 38.40 9.01 8.99
N SER A 373 37.10 8.77 9.16
CA SER A 373 36.55 7.68 9.98
C SER A 373 37.03 7.68 11.45
N LYS A 374 37.38 8.87 11.96
CA LYS A 374 37.75 9.07 13.36
C LYS A 374 36.51 9.06 14.24
N MET A 375 36.78 8.85 15.52
CA MET A 375 35.79 8.98 16.57
C MET A 375 36.29 9.98 17.58
N GLU A 376 35.41 10.87 18.02
CA GLU A 376 35.74 11.88 19.00
C GLU A 376 34.61 11.97 20.01
N LYS A 377 34.96 12.29 21.25
CA LYS A 377 34.00 12.66 22.28
C LYS A 377 34.28 14.07 22.75
N TYR A 378 33.24 14.86 22.89
CA TYR A 378 33.29 16.24 23.34
C TYR A 378 32.50 16.37 24.65
N ASP A 379 33.16 16.81 25.71
CA ASP A 379 32.54 17.13 27.00
C ASP A 379 32.09 18.59 26.98
N VAL A 380 30.78 18.80 26.97
CA VAL A 380 30.17 20.12 26.77
C VAL A 380 30.33 21.02 28.01
N ASP A 381 30.50 20.46 29.20
CA ASP A 381 30.73 21.25 30.42
C ASP A 381 32.21 21.64 30.55
N LYS A 382 33.10 20.71 30.26
CA LYS A 382 34.55 20.96 30.35
C LYS A 382 35.12 21.70 29.15
N ASN A 383 34.34 21.78 28.06
CA ASN A 383 34.81 22.28 26.77
C ASN A 383 36.06 21.51 26.28
N GLU A 384 36.02 20.18 26.38
CA GLU A 384 37.15 19.31 26.08
C GLU A 384 36.82 18.32 24.96
N LEU A 385 37.62 18.31 23.89
CA LEU A 385 37.54 17.32 22.81
C LEU A 385 38.60 16.23 23.04
N LYS A 386 38.20 14.97 22.97
CA LYS A 386 39.10 13.82 23.05
C LYS A 386 38.89 12.87 21.88
N THR A 387 39.94 12.63 21.12
CA THR A 387 39.97 11.59 20.08
C THR A 387 39.93 10.19 20.71
N LEU A 388 39.14 9.32 20.10
CA LEU A 388 38.93 7.93 20.46
C LEU A 388 39.50 7.00 19.39
N SER A 389 39.50 5.69 19.66
CA SER A 389 39.81 4.67 18.66
C SER A 389 38.91 4.83 17.44
N SER A 390 39.50 4.79 16.24
CA SER A 390 38.75 4.86 14.99
C SER A 390 37.73 3.73 14.88
N LEU A 391 36.73 3.95 14.04
CA LEU A 391 35.81 2.89 13.66
C LEU A 391 36.58 1.70 13.05
N PRO A 392 36.06 0.47 13.19
CA PRO A 392 36.71 -0.74 12.67
C PRO A 392 36.82 -0.81 11.15
N TYR A 393 36.14 0.09 10.44
CA TYR A 393 36.23 0.26 8.99
C TYR A 393 36.06 1.73 8.65
N LYS A 394 36.54 2.11 7.47
CA LYS A 394 36.36 3.46 6.95
C LYS A 394 34.94 3.66 6.45
N VAL A 395 34.30 4.71 6.93
CA VAL A 395 32.94 5.08 6.54
C VAL A 395 32.69 6.59 6.65
N SER A 396 32.09 7.14 5.60
CA SER A 396 31.56 8.52 5.53
C SER A 396 30.17 8.51 4.90
N ASN A 397 29.43 9.64 4.95
CA ASN A 397 28.08 9.74 4.34
C ASN A 397 27.10 8.65 4.83
N MET A 398 27.29 8.17 6.06
CA MET A 398 26.40 7.21 6.71
C MET A 398 25.20 7.92 7.33
N ALA A 399 24.12 7.18 7.57
CA ALA A 399 23.13 7.58 8.56
C ALA A 399 23.54 7.04 9.94
N THR A 400 23.20 7.77 11.00
CA THR A 400 23.42 7.32 12.38
C THR A 400 22.21 7.62 13.26
N VAL A 401 21.89 6.70 14.18
CA VAL A 401 20.80 6.89 15.16
C VAL A 401 21.24 6.44 16.56
N PRO A 402 20.80 7.12 17.63
CA PRO A 402 21.12 6.73 19.00
C PRO A 402 20.18 5.61 19.48
N TYR A 403 20.71 4.59 20.16
CA TYR A 403 19.93 3.50 20.73
C TYR A 403 20.51 3.05 22.09
N LYS A 404 19.85 3.46 23.18
CA LYS A 404 20.34 3.25 24.56
C LYS A 404 21.75 3.83 24.69
N ASP A 405 22.74 3.06 25.12
CA ASP A 405 24.15 3.47 25.21
C ASP A 405 24.94 3.17 23.92
N ASN A 406 24.26 3.12 22.77
CA ASN A 406 24.87 2.76 21.50
C ASN A 406 24.53 3.77 20.40
N ILE A 407 25.36 3.80 19.37
CA ILE A 407 25.11 4.46 18.09
C ILE A 407 25.01 3.37 17.03
N ILE A 408 23.93 3.37 16.26
CA ILE A 408 23.77 2.49 15.11
C ILE A 408 24.20 3.26 13.87
N ILE A 409 25.16 2.71 13.15
CA ILE A 409 25.77 3.25 11.92
C ILE A 409 25.22 2.46 10.74
N LEU A 410 24.65 3.15 9.75
CA LEU A 410 23.90 2.55 8.65
C LEU A 410 24.43 3.05 7.30
N GLY A 411 24.87 2.11 6.46
CA GLY A 411 25.34 2.39 5.11
C GLY A 411 26.59 3.28 5.07
N GLY A 412 26.58 4.26 4.18
CA GLY A 412 27.71 5.16 3.92
C GLY A 412 28.54 4.73 2.72
N GLN A 413 29.74 5.30 2.60
CA GLN A 413 30.72 4.99 1.56
C GLN A 413 31.96 4.38 2.19
N ASP A 414 32.60 3.43 1.50
CA ASP A 414 33.77 2.69 2.00
C ASP A 414 35.10 3.48 2.05
N GLY A 415 35.06 4.79 1.87
CA GLY A 415 36.21 5.69 1.98
C GLY A 415 37.30 5.49 0.90
N LYS A 416 37.04 4.73 -0.16
CA LYS A 416 37.95 4.57 -1.31
C LYS A 416 37.76 5.72 -2.32
N LYS A 417 38.73 5.92 -3.22
CA LYS A 417 38.68 6.98 -4.27
C LYS A 417 37.40 6.90 -5.12
N ASP A 418 36.92 5.69 -5.42
CA ASP A 418 35.66 5.43 -6.15
C ASP A 418 34.55 4.98 -5.20
N GLY A 419 34.49 5.60 -4.01
CA GLY A 419 33.77 5.12 -2.82
C GLY A 419 32.41 4.49 -3.11
N LYS A 420 32.27 3.21 -2.81
CA LYS A 420 31.03 2.46 -3.07
C LYS A 420 30.06 2.61 -1.91
N SER A 421 28.77 2.77 -2.22
CA SER A 421 27.71 2.76 -1.22
C SER A 421 27.68 1.41 -0.50
N LEU A 422 27.51 1.45 0.82
CA LEU A 422 27.47 0.30 1.71
C LEU A 422 26.03 -0.03 2.12
N ASN A 423 25.79 -1.29 2.47
CA ASN A 423 24.57 -1.73 3.17
C ASN A 423 24.89 -2.31 4.56
N ASP A 424 26.12 -2.12 5.04
CA ASP A 424 26.56 -2.55 6.36
C ASP A 424 25.81 -1.78 7.47
N VAL A 425 25.56 -2.50 8.56
CA VAL A 425 24.92 -1.94 9.75
C VAL A 425 25.75 -2.36 10.97
N VAL A 426 26.17 -1.39 11.76
CA VAL A 426 27.00 -1.63 12.94
C VAL A 426 26.40 -0.93 14.14
N ILE A 427 26.28 -1.65 15.25
CA ILE A 427 25.94 -1.07 16.55
C ILE A 427 27.24 -0.91 17.34
N PHE A 428 27.52 0.33 17.76
CA PHE A 428 28.72 0.72 18.49
C PHE A 428 28.33 1.20 19.88
N ASN A 429 28.92 0.64 20.93
CA ASN A 429 28.65 1.02 22.31
C ASN A 429 29.58 2.18 22.73
N VAL A 430 28.99 3.30 23.14
CA VAL A 430 29.78 4.52 23.40
C VAL A 430 30.58 4.48 24.69
N THR A 431 30.23 3.60 25.62
CA THR A 431 30.89 3.47 26.93
C THR A 431 32.05 2.47 26.88
N THR A 432 31.81 1.30 26.31
CA THR A 432 32.79 0.20 26.24
C THR A 432 33.72 0.32 25.02
N HIS A 433 33.32 1.10 24.01
CA HIS A 433 33.97 1.18 22.70
C HIS A 433 33.93 -0.13 21.90
N ASP A 434 33.11 -1.10 22.31
CA ASP A 434 32.85 -2.32 21.57
C ASP A 434 31.86 -2.08 20.42
N TYR A 435 31.93 -2.93 19.40
CA TYR A 435 30.99 -2.89 18.29
C TYR A 435 30.56 -4.29 17.85
N LYS A 436 29.41 -4.35 17.19
CA LYS A 436 28.87 -5.57 16.60
C LYS A 436 28.20 -5.29 15.27
N LYS A 437 28.37 -6.21 14.31
CA LYS A 437 27.61 -6.18 13.06
C LYS A 437 26.16 -6.62 13.30
N LEU A 438 25.24 -5.85 12.73
CA LEU A 438 23.82 -6.20 12.61
C LEU A 438 23.54 -6.74 11.20
N PRO A 439 22.34 -7.34 10.96
CA PRO A 439 21.94 -7.71 9.61
C PRO A 439 22.08 -6.53 8.64
N SER A 440 22.61 -6.79 7.44
CA SER A 440 22.79 -5.77 6.41
C SER A 440 21.45 -5.30 5.83
N MET A 441 21.39 -4.02 5.47
CA MET A 441 20.29 -3.40 4.73
C MET A 441 20.04 -4.11 3.38
N LEU A 442 18.82 -3.98 2.85
CA LEU A 442 18.42 -4.53 1.56
C LEU A 442 19.12 -3.81 0.41
N GLU A 443 19.20 -2.49 0.49
CA GLU A 443 19.86 -1.65 -0.51
C GLU A 443 21.13 -1.00 0.04
N LYS A 444 22.11 -0.82 -0.85
CA LYS A 444 23.31 -0.04 -0.56
C LYS A 444 22.97 1.44 -0.64
N ARG A 445 23.36 2.21 0.38
CA ARG A 445 22.95 3.62 0.51
C ARG A 445 24.10 4.45 1.08
N SER A 446 24.38 5.59 0.45
CA SER A 446 25.23 6.67 0.99
C SER A 446 24.47 7.99 0.97
N GLY A 447 24.73 8.89 1.91
CA GLY A 447 23.95 10.13 2.04
C GLY A 447 22.47 9.87 2.34
N CYS A 448 22.16 8.70 2.91
CA CYS A 448 20.82 8.34 3.36
C CYS A 448 20.53 8.98 4.72
N THR A 449 19.25 8.95 5.10
CA THR A 449 18.81 9.40 6.41
C THR A 449 18.13 8.27 7.16
N ALA A 450 18.21 8.30 8.48
CA ALA A 450 17.61 7.27 9.31
C ALA A 450 17.00 7.87 10.58
N VAL A 451 15.96 7.21 11.06
CA VAL A 451 15.33 7.52 12.34
C VAL A 451 15.12 6.24 13.15
N ILE A 452 14.93 6.40 14.46
CA ILE A 452 14.64 5.28 15.36
C ILE A 452 13.40 5.58 16.21
N MET A 453 12.52 4.60 16.29
CA MET A 453 11.24 4.64 17.01
C MET A 453 11.14 3.41 17.91
N GLY A 454 11.48 3.57 19.19
CA GLY A 454 11.62 2.44 20.10
C GLY A 454 12.74 1.49 19.66
N LYS A 455 12.38 0.31 19.15
CA LYS A 455 13.32 -0.69 18.58
C LYS A 455 13.34 -0.68 17.04
N VAL A 456 12.54 0.17 16.41
CA VAL A 456 12.37 0.18 14.96
C VAL A 456 13.28 1.23 14.35
N VAL A 457 14.26 0.79 13.57
CA VAL A 457 15.13 1.65 12.75
C VAL A 457 14.53 1.74 11.36
N VAL A 458 14.37 2.96 10.84
CA VAL A 458 13.88 3.21 9.48
C VAL A 458 14.95 3.99 8.72
N VAL A 459 15.32 3.51 7.53
CA VAL A 459 16.31 4.14 6.65
C VAL A 459 15.64 4.53 5.34
N MET A 460 15.91 5.76 4.89
CA MET A 460 15.22 6.40 3.78
C MET A 460 16.21 7.04 2.82
N GLY A 461 15.98 6.83 1.52
CA GLY A 461 16.71 7.50 0.45
C GLY A 461 18.20 7.19 0.42
N GLY A 462 19.00 8.20 0.08
CA GLY A 462 20.42 8.14 -0.23
C GLY A 462 20.71 7.90 -1.71
N LEU A 463 21.99 7.84 -2.03
CA LEU A 463 22.51 7.35 -3.30
C LEU A 463 22.84 5.87 -3.23
N SER A 464 22.57 5.19 -4.33
CA SER A 464 23.15 3.90 -4.67
C SER A 464 23.86 3.98 -6.00
N THR A 465 24.45 2.86 -6.42
CA THR A 465 25.09 2.72 -7.72
C THR A 465 24.36 1.64 -8.50
N ASP A 466 23.95 1.94 -9.73
CA ASP A 466 23.33 0.95 -10.60
C ASP A 466 24.35 -0.07 -11.14
N ALA A 467 23.88 -1.09 -11.87
CA ALA A 467 24.73 -2.12 -12.46
C ALA A 467 25.78 -1.58 -13.45
N LYS A 468 25.59 -0.35 -13.97
CA LYS A 468 26.50 0.32 -14.91
C LYS A 468 27.47 1.28 -14.20
N GLY A 469 27.45 1.36 -12.87
CA GLY A 469 28.31 2.25 -12.12
C GLY A 469 27.78 3.69 -11.98
N LYS A 470 26.54 3.98 -12.41
CA LYS A 470 25.96 5.32 -12.32
C LYS A 470 25.32 5.53 -10.95
N SER A 471 25.62 6.67 -10.32
CA SER A 471 24.95 7.10 -9.09
C SER A 471 23.47 7.38 -9.34
N ILE A 472 22.62 6.79 -8.49
CA ILE A 472 21.17 6.94 -8.53
C ILE A 472 20.65 7.37 -7.16
N ALA A 473 19.84 8.43 -7.12
CA ALA A 473 19.11 8.80 -5.91
C ALA A 473 17.96 7.83 -5.69
N LEU A 474 17.78 7.42 -4.43
CA LEU A 474 16.77 6.47 -4.01
C LEU A 474 15.58 7.20 -3.39
N ASN A 475 14.38 6.70 -3.66
CA ASN A 475 13.17 7.00 -2.90
C ASN A 475 12.73 5.82 -2.02
N THR A 476 13.48 4.72 -2.05
CA THR A 476 13.15 3.49 -1.33
C THR A 476 13.33 3.66 0.18
N VAL A 477 12.52 2.93 0.93
CA VAL A 477 12.46 2.99 2.39
C VAL A 477 12.46 1.56 2.93
N GLU A 478 13.28 1.33 3.94
CA GLU A 478 13.40 0.03 4.59
C GLU A 478 13.50 0.19 6.10
N TYR A 479 13.09 -0.83 6.84
CA TYR A 479 13.11 -0.82 8.29
C TYR A 479 13.58 -2.15 8.88
N HIS A 480 14.05 -2.07 10.11
CA HIS A 480 14.48 -3.20 10.90
C HIS A 480 14.06 -3.06 12.36
N VAL A 481 13.56 -4.15 12.94
CA VAL A 481 13.30 -4.22 14.37
C VAL A 481 14.51 -4.84 15.06
N ILE A 482 15.19 -4.07 15.91
CA ILE A 482 16.39 -4.51 16.61
C ILE A 482 16.11 -5.82 17.38
N GLY A 483 16.91 -6.85 17.08
CA GLY A 483 16.77 -8.21 17.62
C GLY A 483 16.21 -9.21 16.61
N GLN A 484 15.61 -8.75 15.51
CA GLN A 484 15.25 -9.60 14.38
C GLN A 484 16.46 -9.85 13.47
N LYS A 485 16.32 -10.77 12.51
CA LYS A 485 17.39 -11.12 11.56
C LYS A 485 17.22 -10.52 10.16
N ILE A 486 16.06 -9.92 9.87
CA ILE A 486 15.70 -9.49 8.51
C ILE A 486 15.37 -7.99 8.47
N TRP A 487 15.69 -7.36 7.33
CA TRP A 487 15.20 -6.04 6.94
C TRP A 487 13.93 -6.20 6.11
N GLN A 488 13.05 -5.20 6.19
CA GLN A 488 11.77 -5.19 5.50
C GLN A 488 11.57 -3.89 4.73
N LYS A 489 10.81 -3.92 3.64
CA LYS A 489 10.50 -2.74 2.84
C LYS A 489 9.31 -1.98 3.41
N LEU A 490 9.31 -0.66 3.27
CA LEU A 490 8.16 0.22 3.43
C LEU A 490 7.79 0.86 2.08
N PRO A 491 6.59 1.45 1.97
CA PRO A 491 6.23 2.26 0.81
C PRO A 491 7.30 3.32 0.52
N ALA A 492 7.63 3.47 -0.76
CA ALA A 492 8.63 4.43 -1.20
C ALA A 492 8.13 5.87 -1.03
N MET A 493 9.07 6.80 -0.83
CA MET A 493 8.83 8.24 -0.90
C MET A 493 8.40 8.63 -2.31
N HIS A 494 7.70 9.76 -2.44
CA HIS A 494 7.35 10.35 -3.73
C HIS A 494 8.58 10.86 -4.47
N LEU A 495 9.53 11.44 -3.73
CA LEU A 495 10.76 11.99 -4.30
C LEU A 495 11.98 11.18 -3.84
N ALA A 496 12.89 10.93 -4.77
CA ALA A 496 14.20 10.39 -4.45
C ALA A 496 15.05 11.46 -3.76
N ARG A 497 15.67 11.14 -2.63
CA ARG A 497 16.34 12.12 -1.76
C ARG A 497 17.74 11.64 -1.40
N GLU A 498 18.72 12.53 -1.50
CA GLU A 498 20.07 12.38 -0.94
C GLU A 498 20.38 13.61 -0.08
N GLY A 499 21.07 13.42 1.04
CA GLY A 499 21.45 14.52 1.93
C GLY A 499 20.25 15.17 2.61
N ALA A 500 19.14 14.44 2.67
CA ALA A 500 17.95 14.84 3.42
C ALA A 500 18.18 14.63 4.92
N THR A 501 17.33 15.26 5.73
CA THR A 501 17.33 15.12 7.18
C THR A 501 15.97 14.70 7.67
N ALA A 502 15.91 13.90 8.73
CA ALA A 502 14.66 13.34 9.21
C ALA A 502 14.55 13.39 10.73
N CYS A 503 13.32 13.60 11.20
CA CYS A 503 12.97 13.64 12.59
C CYS A 503 11.68 12.83 12.83
N VAL A 504 11.52 12.29 14.04
CA VAL A 504 10.29 11.64 14.48
C VAL A 504 9.58 12.57 15.43
N HIS A 505 8.28 12.74 15.24
CA HIS A 505 7.40 13.34 16.24
C HIS A 505 6.50 12.24 16.81
N VAL A 506 6.48 12.13 18.15
CA VAL A 506 5.76 11.09 18.91
C VAL A 506 4.58 11.67 19.66
#